data_AF-A0A5A5R8I7-F1
#
_entry.id   AF-A0A5A5R8I7-F1
#
_cell.length_a   1.000
_cell.length_b   1.000
_cell.length_c   1.000
_cell.angle_alpha   90.00
_cell.angle_beta   90.00
_cell.angle_gamma   90.00
#
_symmetry.space_group_name_H-M   'P 1'
#
loop_
_entity.id
_entity.type
_entity.pdbx_description
1 polymer ?
#
loop_
_entity_poly.entity_id
_entity_poly.type
_entity_poly.pdbx_seq_one_letter_code
_entity_poly.pdbx_strand_id
1 'polypeptide(L)' 'MTTYTIVFSKQARKDTDELTQKQKVKLQEILTNIIAINLYIGKSLSRWVELNIK' A
#
# COMPACT_ATOMS: atom_id res chain seq x y z
N MET A 1 -2.96 -10.39 -19.57
CA MET A 1 -3.21 -9.63 -18.32
C MET A 1 -1.95 -8.86 -18.00
N THR A 2 -2.06 -7.56 -17.75
CA THR A 2 -0.91 -6.75 -17.34
C THR A 2 -0.68 -6.96 -15.85
N THR A 3 0.50 -7.46 -15.47
CA THR A 3 0.90 -7.59 -14.07
C THR A 3 1.78 -6.40 -13.71
N TYR A 4 1.46 -5.72 -12.61
CA TYR A 4 2.19 -4.55 -12.16
C TYR A 4 3.30 -4.94 -11.18
N THR A 5 4.45 -4.29 -11.32
CA THR A 5 5.55 -4.46 -10.37
C THR A 5 5.35 -3.55 -9.17
N ILE A 6 5.38 -4.13 -7.97
CA ILE A 6 5.22 -3.41 -6.71
C ILE A 6 6.60 -3.01 -6.20
N VAL A 7 6.78 -1.72 -5.93
CA VAL A 7 8.02 -1.16 -5.38
C VAL A 7 7.73 -0.37 -4.12
N PHE A 8 8.58 -0.53 -3.11
CA PHE A 8 8.46 0.21 -1.85
C PHE A 8 9.41 1.40 -1.81
N SER A 9 8.92 2.53 -1.31
CA SER A 9 9.77 3.65 -0.94
C SER A 9 10.66 3.27 0.26
N LYS A 10 11.68 4.10 0.55
CA LYS A 10 12.54 3.89 1.72
C LYS A 10 11.74 3.98 3.03
N GLN A 11 10.77 4.90 3.11
CA GLN A 11 9.92 5.06 4.28
C GLN A 11 8.99 3.85 4.44
N ALA A 12 8.29 3.47 3.37
CA ALA A 12 7.38 2.34 3.41
C ALA A 12 8.08 1.03 3.82
N ARG A 13 9.35 0.83 3.45
CA ARG A 13 10.13 -0.34 3.93
C ARG A 13 10.30 -0.34 5.45
N LYS A 14 10.65 0.80 6.05
CA LYS A 14 10.77 0.92 7.51
C LYS A 14 9.43 0.61 8.19
N ASP A 15 8.35 1.19 7.67
CA ASP A 15 7.00 0.96 8.21
C ASP A 15 6.58 -0.51 8.08
N THR A 16 7.01 -1.18 7.00
CA THR A 16 6.75 -2.61 6.79
C THR A 16 7.56 -3.48 7.75
N ASP A 17 8.78 -3.06 8.10
CA ASP A 17 9.66 -3.81 9.00
C ASP A 17 9.12 -3.88 10.43
N GLU A 18 8.41 -2.83 10.87
CA GLU A 18 7.73 -2.75 12.17
C GLU A 18 6.51 -3.68 12.29
N LEU A 19 6.01 -4.23 11.17
CA LEU A 19 4.90 -5.16 11.19
C LEU A 19 5.29 -6.52 11.81
N THR A 20 4.34 -7.11 12.53
CA THR A 20 4.47 -8.50 12.97
C THR A 20 4.50 -9.46 11.78
N GLN A 21 5.08 -10.65 11.96
CA GLN A 21 5.15 -11.66 10.90
C GLN A 21 3.77 -11.99 10.29
N LYS A 22 2.72 -12.07 11.12
CA LYS A 22 1.34 -12.31 10.65
C LYS A 22 0.82 -11.18 9.75
N GLN A 23 1.13 -9.93 10.08
CA GLN A 23 0.76 -8.77 9.27
C GLN A 23 1.55 -8.73 7.96
N LYS A 24 2.84 -9.08 7.99
CA LYS A 24 3.69 -9.17 6.78
C LYS A 24 3.15 -10.19 5.78
N VAL A 25 2.76 -11.38 6.24
CA VAL A 25 2.14 -12.41 5.38
C VAL A 25 0.87 -11.89 4.73
N LYS A 26 -0.03 -11.29 5.52
CA LYS A 26 -1.30 -10.74 4.99
C LYS A 26 -1.06 -9.61 4.00
N LEU A 27 -0.07 -8.75 4.24
CA LEU A 27 0.31 -7.69 3.32
C LEU A 27 0.82 -8.28 1.99
N GLN A 28 1.69 -9.29 2.05
CA GLN A 28 2.22 -9.94 0.85
C GLN A 28 1.11 -10.59 0.01
N GLU A 29 0.12 -11.21 0.63
CA GLU A 29 -1.05 -11.77 -0.06
C GLU A 29 -1.85 -10.69 -0.79
N ILE A 30 -2.12 -9.56 -0.13
CA ILE A 30 -2.85 -8.43 -0.74
C ILE A 30 -2.05 -7.86 -1.92
N LEU A 31 -0.74 -7.67 -1.76
CA LEU A 31 0.10 -7.11 -2.81
C LEU A 31 0.13 -8.04 -4.04
N THR A 32 0.32 -9.34 -3.84
CA THR A 32 0.52 -10.30 -4.93
C THR A 32 -0.80 -10.67 -5.62
N ASN A 33 -1.85 -10.94 -4.85
CA ASN A 33 -3.08 -11.50 -5.39
C ASN A 33 -4.11 -10.43 -5.78
N ILE A 34 -3.95 -9.20 -5.29
CA ILE A 34 -4.94 -8.13 -5.52
C ILE A 34 -4.28 -6.98 -6.28
N ILE A 35 -3.27 -6.33 -5.70
CA ILE A 35 -2.71 -5.07 -6.23
C ILE A 35 -1.90 -5.30 -7.52
N ALA A 36 -1.09 -6.37 -7.58
CA ALA A 36 -0.30 -6.69 -8.77
C ALA A 36 -1.17 -7.04 -9.99
N ILE A 37 -2.41 -7.47 -9.77
CA ILE A 37 -3.38 -7.83 -10.82
C ILE A 37 -4.26 -6.63 -11.20
N ASN A 38 -4.73 -5.85 -10.21
CA ASN A 38 -5.57 -4.68 -10.43
C ASN A 38 -5.24 -3.53 -9.46
N LEU A 39 -4.54 -2.51 -9.96
CA LEU A 39 -4.12 -1.34 -9.18
C LEU A 39 -5.28 -0.43 -8.74
N TYR A 40 -6.42 -0.45 -9.45
CA TYR A 40 -7.52 0.50 -9.23
C TYR A 40 -8.61 -0.02 -8.30
N ILE A 41 -8.40 -1.18 -7.67
CA ILE A 41 -9.35 -1.76 -6.72
C ILE A 41 -9.41 -1.00 -5.38
N GLY A 42 -8.36 -0.24 -5.08
CA GLY A 42 -8.31 0.61 -3.89
C GLY A 42 -9.24 1.82 -4.00
N LYS A 43 -9.49 2.47 -2.85
CA LYS A 43 -10.14 3.78 -2.85
C LYS A 43 -9.12 4.85 -3.18
N SER A 44 -9.44 5.73 -4.12
CA SER A 44 -8.64 6.92 -4.36
C SER A 44 -8.54 7.73 -3.08
N LEU A 45 -7.32 8.12 -2.71
CA LEU A 45 -7.10 9.04 -1.61
C LEU A 45 -7.53 10.44 -2.06
N SER A 46 -8.67 10.91 -1.56
CA SER A 46 -9.08 12.29 -1.74
C SER A 46 -8.20 13.20 -0.89
N ARG A 47 -7.68 14.27 -1.49
CA ARG A 47 -6.87 15.28 -0.79
C ARG A 47 -7.77 16.08 0.17
N TRP A 48 -7.98 15.59 1.39
CA TRP A 48 -8.40 16.42 2.51
C TRP A 48 -7.15 16.96 3.21
N VAL A 49 -6.62 18.06 2.68
CA VAL A 49 -5.81 18.95 3.49
C VAL A 49 -6.81 19.72 4.34
N GLU A 50 -6.98 19.35 5.61
CA GLU A 50 -7.51 20.28 6.59
C GLU A 50 -6.54 21.45 6.67
N LEU A 51 -6.83 22.50 5.89
CA LEU A 51 -6.31 23.83 6.12
C LEU A 51 -6.91 24.30 7.44
N ASN A 52 -6.26 23.96 8.55
CA ASN A 52 -6.38 24.70 9.81
C ASN A 52 -5.78 26.09 9.56
N ILE A 53 -6.56 26.96 8.90
CA ILE A 53 -6.33 28.40 8.93
C ILE A 53 -7.04 28.90 10.20
N LYS A 54 -6.18 29.32 11.14
CA LYS A 54 -6.43 29.99 12.43
C LYS A 54 -7.82 30.57 12.66
#